data_AF-U1PS71-F1
#
_entry.id   AF-U1PS71-F1
#
_cell.length_a   1.000
_cell.length_b   1.000
_cell.length_c   1.000
_cell.angle_alpha   90.00
_cell.angle_beta   90.00
_cell.angle_gamma   90.00
#
_symmetry.space_group_name_H-M   'P 1'
#
loop_
_entity.id
_entity.type
_entity.pdbx_description
1 polymer ?
#
loop_
_entity_poly.entity_id
_entity_poly.type
_entity_poly.pdbx_seq_one_letter_code
_entity_poly.pdbx_strand_id
1 'polypeptide(L)'
;MTTVSETHETYQATFERRDGRRRVAHYGRPASAAGAVRNGVGVCEMSYGVVRVTGDDRIEFVDDAVSNRVPRTDGEGVYALLLDPQGGIETELYVYNAGERLLLFVPPERTTPLVEDWSGKVFIQDVDIEDATDDLAVFGVHGPNATEKVASVLGGPAAPEPRLSFVRGSMEQCGVTVIATDAPTGEEGYEVVCDADDAPRVFDTLLTRGVNAAPFGYRTWELLTAEAGTPLFEFELEGKIPNVAGVRNALDFEKGCYVGQEVVSKVENRGRPSERLVGLRTEAVPETGAAVFDGDSAVGEVTRGFEAPTLDTPAAVAYVGFDTDGEVTVRVDGSEVAATVESLPLVDTDEPSARVPSYPEPNA
;
A
#
# COMPACT_ATOMS: atom_id res chain seq x y z
N MET A 1 -5.14 5.48 -17.12
CA MET A 1 -4.25 6.66 -17.23
C MET A 1 -4.64 7.65 -16.12
N THR A 2 -3.86 8.70 -15.80
CA THR A 2 -4.35 9.72 -14.86
C THR A 2 -5.70 10.28 -15.29
N THR A 3 -6.65 10.27 -14.37
CA THR A 3 -8.06 10.69 -14.52
C THR A 3 -8.21 12.21 -14.43
N VAL A 4 -7.18 12.93 -13.97
CA VAL A 4 -7.21 14.39 -13.73
C VAL A 4 -6.01 15.14 -14.32
N SER A 5 -5.61 14.76 -15.54
CA SER A 5 -4.42 15.29 -16.25
C SER A 5 -4.33 16.83 -16.26
N GLU A 6 -5.41 17.53 -16.59
CA GLU A 6 -5.41 19.00 -16.71
C GLU A 6 -5.17 19.69 -15.34
N THR A 7 -5.75 19.17 -14.27
CA THR A 7 -5.56 19.68 -12.92
C THR A 7 -4.10 19.49 -12.49
N HIS A 8 -3.52 18.31 -12.74
CA HIS A 8 -2.12 18.04 -12.44
C HIS A 8 -1.17 18.97 -13.21
N GLU A 9 -1.45 19.24 -14.48
CA GLU A 9 -0.67 20.19 -15.29
C GLU A 9 -0.77 21.62 -14.77
N THR A 10 -1.95 22.02 -14.26
CA THR A 10 -2.15 23.33 -13.59
C THR A 10 -1.25 23.47 -12.36
N TYR A 11 -1.07 22.40 -11.58
CA TYR A 11 -0.15 22.36 -10.46
C TYR A 11 1.31 22.06 -10.84
N GLN A 12 1.64 22.05 -12.14
CA GLN A 12 2.98 21.82 -12.67
C GLN A 12 3.55 20.43 -12.29
N ALA A 13 2.68 19.41 -12.30
CA ALA A 13 3.08 18.03 -12.09
C ALA A 13 4.15 17.58 -13.10
N THR A 14 5.17 16.91 -12.58
CA THR A 14 6.05 16.05 -13.36
C THR A 14 5.48 14.64 -13.35
N PHE A 15 5.37 14.05 -14.53
CA PHE A 15 4.82 12.70 -14.69
C PHE A 15 5.93 11.70 -14.94
N GLU A 16 5.71 10.47 -14.51
CA GLU A 16 6.51 9.32 -14.87
C GLU A 16 5.63 8.23 -15.48
N ARG A 17 6.28 7.28 -16.15
CA ARG A 17 5.63 6.04 -16.58
C ARG A 17 6.14 4.91 -15.72
N ARG A 18 5.22 4.23 -15.06
CA ARG A 18 5.47 2.95 -14.38
C ARG A 18 4.41 1.97 -14.85
N ASP A 19 4.83 0.77 -15.24
CA ASP A 19 3.95 -0.33 -15.64
C ASP A 19 2.90 0.04 -16.71
N GLY A 20 3.37 0.78 -17.73
CA GLY A 20 2.53 1.24 -18.83
C GLY A 20 1.57 2.38 -18.50
N ARG A 21 1.45 2.79 -17.23
CA ARG A 21 0.58 3.89 -16.78
C ARG A 21 1.37 5.18 -16.53
N ARG A 22 0.79 6.31 -16.94
CA ARG A 22 1.30 7.66 -16.64
C ARG A 22 0.72 8.09 -15.29
N ARG A 23 1.58 8.34 -14.30
CA ARG A 23 1.22 8.81 -12.95
C ARG A 23 2.02 10.06 -12.57
N VAL A 24 1.57 10.80 -11.57
CA VAL A 24 2.29 11.98 -11.07
C VAL A 24 3.47 11.53 -10.22
N ALA A 25 4.69 11.84 -10.67
CA ALA A 25 5.90 11.61 -9.89
C ALA A 25 6.00 12.61 -8.73
N HIS A 26 5.84 13.92 -9.04
CA HIS A 26 5.90 15.01 -8.05
C HIS A 26 5.44 16.36 -8.63
N TYR A 27 5.19 17.33 -7.75
CA TYR A 27 4.95 18.75 -8.10
C TYR A 27 6.18 19.64 -7.88
N GLY A 28 7.38 19.05 -7.79
CA GLY A 28 8.68 19.75 -7.86
C GLY A 28 9.54 19.66 -6.59
N ARG A 29 8.93 19.46 -5.41
CA ARG A 29 9.66 19.36 -4.13
C ARG A 29 9.15 18.20 -3.26
N PRO A 30 9.50 16.94 -3.55
CA PRO A 30 8.98 15.78 -2.84
C PRO A 30 9.19 15.80 -1.32
N ALA A 31 10.38 16.19 -0.85
CA ALA A 31 10.69 16.31 0.58
C ALA A 31 9.85 17.39 1.28
N SER A 32 9.64 18.53 0.63
CA SER A 32 8.76 19.59 1.16
C SER A 32 7.30 19.15 1.20
N ALA A 33 6.87 18.37 0.21
CA ALA A 33 5.53 17.80 0.20
C ALA A 33 5.35 16.78 1.33
N ALA A 34 6.35 15.92 1.60
CA ALA A 34 6.32 15.00 2.73
C ALA A 34 6.12 15.75 4.07
N GLY A 35 6.87 16.83 4.28
CA GLY A 35 6.67 17.70 5.45
C GLY A 35 5.27 18.33 5.51
N ALA A 36 4.68 18.70 4.37
CA ALA A 36 3.31 19.22 4.32
C ALA A 36 2.26 18.15 4.68
N VAL A 37 2.48 16.89 4.29
CA VAL A 37 1.61 15.77 4.67
C VAL A 37 1.74 15.48 6.17
N ARG A 38 2.97 15.33 6.68
CA ARG A 38 3.26 15.04 8.10
C ARG A 38 2.72 16.08 9.06
N ASN A 39 2.65 17.34 8.65
CA ASN A 39 2.21 18.46 9.50
C ASN A 39 0.80 18.95 9.16
N GLY A 40 0.05 18.22 8.33
CA GLY A 40 -1.26 18.66 7.86
C GLY A 40 -2.00 17.58 7.11
N VAL A 41 -2.30 17.83 5.83
CA VAL A 41 -2.98 16.87 4.97
C VAL A 41 -2.51 17.01 3.52
N GLY A 42 -2.26 15.87 2.89
CA GLY A 42 -1.92 15.74 1.49
C GLY A 42 -2.95 14.94 0.72
N VAL A 43 -3.03 15.18 -0.59
CA VAL A 43 -3.85 14.39 -1.52
C VAL A 43 -3.00 13.87 -2.67
N CYS A 44 -3.14 12.59 -2.99
CA CYS A 44 -2.52 11.97 -4.16
C CYS A 44 -3.58 11.24 -5.00
N GLU A 45 -3.38 11.19 -6.32
CA GLU A 45 -4.13 10.28 -7.18
C GLU A 45 -3.52 8.88 -7.10
N MET A 46 -4.31 7.91 -6.65
CA MET A 46 -3.89 6.52 -6.53
C MET A 46 -4.08 5.80 -7.87
N SER A 47 -3.01 5.17 -8.34
CA SER A 47 -2.93 4.43 -9.60
C SER A 47 -3.26 2.95 -9.41
N TYR A 48 -4.35 2.63 -8.72
CA TYR A 48 -4.81 1.25 -8.58
C TYR A 48 -5.28 0.68 -9.91
N GLY A 49 -5.13 -0.63 -10.05
CA GLY A 49 -6.03 -1.44 -10.85
C GLY A 49 -7.30 -1.73 -10.06
N VAL A 50 -8.46 -1.68 -10.71
CA VAL A 50 -9.73 -2.05 -10.06
C VAL A 50 -10.32 -3.24 -10.78
N VAL A 51 -10.46 -4.37 -10.07
CA VAL A 51 -11.22 -5.52 -10.56
C VAL A 51 -12.59 -5.53 -9.90
N ARG A 52 -13.64 -5.60 -10.70
CA ARG A 52 -15.03 -5.74 -10.25
C ARG A 52 -15.43 -7.21 -10.36
N VAL A 53 -15.96 -7.76 -9.27
CA VAL A 53 -16.49 -9.14 -9.23
C VAL A 53 -17.96 -9.11 -8.84
N THR A 54 -18.83 -9.66 -9.67
CA THR A 54 -20.29 -9.74 -9.47
C THR A 54 -20.77 -11.18 -9.54
N GLY A 55 -22.05 -11.42 -9.21
CA GLY A 55 -22.69 -12.74 -9.21
C GLY A 55 -22.87 -13.31 -7.80
N ASP A 56 -23.79 -14.27 -7.65
CA ASP A 56 -24.19 -14.80 -6.33
C ASP A 56 -23.05 -15.51 -5.59
N ASP A 57 -22.09 -16.10 -6.31
CA ASP A 57 -20.95 -16.84 -5.74
C ASP A 57 -19.67 -15.98 -5.57
N ARG A 58 -19.74 -14.65 -5.82
CA ARG A 58 -18.56 -13.76 -5.85
C ARG A 58 -17.72 -13.78 -4.57
N ILE A 59 -18.35 -13.92 -3.41
CA ILE A 59 -17.66 -13.88 -2.11
C ILE A 59 -16.85 -15.15 -1.94
N GLU A 60 -17.50 -16.30 -2.06
CA GLU A 60 -16.89 -17.62 -1.98
C GLU A 60 -15.76 -17.77 -3.01
N PHE A 61 -15.96 -17.32 -4.25
CA PHE A 61 -14.94 -17.38 -5.30
C PHE A 61 -13.67 -16.62 -4.93
N VAL A 62 -13.80 -15.37 -4.45
CA VAL A 62 -12.63 -14.58 -4.05
C VAL A 62 -12.03 -15.11 -2.76
N ASP A 63 -12.85 -15.54 -1.79
CA ASP A 63 -12.38 -16.07 -0.51
C ASP A 63 -11.55 -17.35 -0.70
N ASP A 64 -11.91 -18.23 -1.63
CA ASP A 64 -11.12 -19.45 -1.91
C ASP A 64 -9.75 -19.13 -2.54
N ALA A 65 -9.60 -17.96 -3.18
CA ALA A 65 -8.37 -17.57 -3.86
C ALA A 65 -7.38 -16.84 -2.94
N VAL A 66 -7.86 -15.95 -2.05
CA VAL A 66 -7.00 -15.02 -1.30
C VAL A 66 -6.65 -15.52 0.10
N SER A 67 -5.54 -15.02 0.64
CA SER A 67 -4.99 -15.44 1.94
C SER A 67 -5.74 -14.96 3.19
N ASN A 68 -6.72 -14.07 3.03
CA ASN A 68 -7.49 -13.48 4.14
C ASN A 68 -9.00 -13.68 3.93
N ARG A 69 -9.80 -13.50 4.98
CA ARG A 69 -11.24 -13.72 4.91
C ARG A 69 -11.97 -12.55 4.23
N VAL A 70 -12.63 -12.82 3.12
CA VAL A 70 -13.44 -11.81 2.41
C VAL A 70 -14.66 -11.44 3.26
N PRO A 71 -14.92 -10.14 3.52
CA PRO A 71 -16.05 -9.71 4.33
C PRO A 71 -17.38 -10.00 3.63
N ARG A 72 -18.38 -10.39 4.42
CA ARG A 72 -19.75 -10.66 3.95
C ARG A 72 -20.67 -9.45 4.06
N THR A 73 -20.27 -8.44 4.83
CA THR A 73 -21.07 -7.24 5.09
C THR A 73 -20.74 -6.17 4.05
N ASP A 74 -21.76 -5.51 3.51
CA ASP A 74 -21.56 -4.28 2.74
C ASP A 74 -20.91 -3.21 3.62
N GLY A 75 -19.96 -2.47 3.05
CA GLY A 75 -19.23 -1.42 3.79
C GLY A 75 -17.93 -1.89 4.44
N GLU A 76 -17.58 -3.17 4.32
CA GLU A 76 -16.37 -3.74 4.91
C GLU A 76 -15.36 -4.17 3.84
N GLY A 77 -14.09 -4.11 4.21
CA GLY A 77 -12.96 -4.53 3.38
C GLY A 77 -11.90 -5.29 4.14
N VAL A 78 -10.98 -5.90 3.40
CA VAL A 78 -9.86 -6.65 3.95
C VAL A 78 -8.63 -6.50 3.06
N TYR A 79 -7.45 -6.44 3.67
CA TYR A 79 -6.17 -6.57 2.97
C TYR A 79 -5.80 -8.05 2.88
N ALA A 80 -5.50 -8.52 1.67
CA ALA A 80 -5.23 -9.92 1.38
C ALA A 80 -4.16 -10.07 0.30
N LEU A 81 -3.65 -11.29 0.15
CA LEU A 81 -2.61 -11.63 -0.82
C LEU A 81 -3.11 -12.78 -1.70
N LEU A 82 -2.68 -12.76 -2.96
CA LEU A 82 -2.64 -13.93 -3.82
C LEU A 82 -1.22 -14.48 -3.81
N LEU A 83 -1.11 -15.79 -3.59
CA LEU A 83 0.16 -16.47 -3.48
C LEU A 83 0.30 -17.53 -4.58
N ASP A 84 1.54 -17.76 -4.99
CA ASP A 84 1.89 -18.92 -5.78
C ASP A 84 1.87 -20.21 -4.91
N PRO A 85 1.95 -21.41 -5.50
CA PRO A 85 2.01 -22.66 -4.74
C PRO A 85 3.24 -22.81 -3.83
N GLN A 86 4.28 -21.98 -4.00
CA GLN A 86 5.46 -21.91 -3.15
C GLN A 86 5.30 -20.87 -2.02
N GLY A 87 4.15 -20.20 -1.93
CA GLY A 87 3.83 -19.19 -0.93
C GLY A 87 4.43 -17.81 -1.21
N GLY A 88 5.00 -17.59 -2.40
CA GLY A 88 5.45 -16.28 -2.85
C GLY A 88 4.27 -15.38 -3.20
N ILE A 89 4.33 -14.10 -2.81
CA ILE A 89 3.27 -13.13 -3.10
C ILE A 89 3.26 -12.80 -4.59
N GLU A 90 2.20 -13.17 -5.28
CA GLU A 90 1.96 -12.83 -6.69
C GLU A 90 1.27 -11.48 -6.83
N THR A 91 0.36 -11.14 -5.91
CA THR A 91 -0.42 -9.90 -5.95
C THR A 91 -0.84 -9.52 -4.53
N GLU A 92 -0.65 -8.26 -4.15
CA GLU A 92 -1.35 -7.68 -3.01
C GLU A 92 -2.72 -7.15 -3.44
N LEU A 93 -3.71 -7.17 -2.55
CA LEU A 93 -4.99 -6.53 -2.84
C LEU A 93 -5.77 -6.10 -1.60
N TYR A 94 -6.62 -5.09 -1.79
CA TYR A 94 -7.75 -4.85 -0.90
C TYR A 94 -9.01 -5.40 -1.54
N VAL A 95 -9.84 -6.13 -0.78
CA VAL A 95 -11.17 -6.60 -1.22
C VAL A 95 -12.22 -5.84 -0.44
N TYR A 96 -13.06 -5.06 -1.12
CA TYR A 96 -14.19 -4.35 -0.52
C TYR A 96 -15.52 -4.96 -0.94
N ASN A 97 -16.38 -5.29 0.02
CA ASN A 97 -17.73 -5.75 -0.26
C ASN A 97 -18.67 -4.55 -0.38
N ALA A 98 -19.14 -4.32 -1.61
CA ALA A 98 -20.03 -3.23 -1.98
C ALA A 98 -21.47 -3.73 -2.28
N GLY A 99 -21.93 -4.72 -1.51
CA GLY A 99 -23.25 -5.30 -1.65
C GLY A 99 -23.28 -6.27 -2.81
N GLU A 100 -23.83 -5.87 -3.94
CA GLU A 100 -24.02 -6.71 -5.14
C GLU A 100 -22.71 -7.00 -5.90
N ARG A 101 -21.60 -6.41 -5.48
CA ARG A 101 -20.28 -6.57 -6.09
C ARG A 101 -19.16 -6.53 -5.05
N LEU A 102 -18.03 -7.15 -5.39
CA LEU A 102 -16.75 -6.88 -4.75
C LEU A 102 -15.94 -5.93 -5.64
N LEU A 103 -15.20 -5.02 -5.00
CA LEU A 103 -14.19 -4.20 -5.65
C LEU A 103 -12.83 -4.58 -5.10
N LEU A 104 -11.94 -5.01 -5.98
CA LEU A 104 -10.59 -5.44 -5.66
C LEU A 104 -9.61 -4.39 -6.15
N PHE A 105 -8.88 -3.76 -5.23
CA PHE A 105 -7.85 -2.80 -5.55
C PHE A 105 -6.51 -3.52 -5.59
N VAL A 106 -5.90 -3.56 -6.78
CA VAL A 106 -4.69 -4.33 -7.07
C VAL A 106 -3.60 -3.42 -7.64
N PRO A 107 -2.32 -3.83 -7.62
CA PRO A 107 -1.30 -3.20 -8.43
C PRO A 107 -1.74 -3.10 -9.90
N PRO A 108 -1.55 -1.94 -10.55
CA PRO A 108 -2.08 -1.66 -11.89
C PRO A 108 -1.67 -2.67 -12.97
N GLU A 109 -0.49 -3.27 -12.84
CA GLU A 109 0.08 -4.29 -13.70
C GLU A 109 -0.53 -5.68 -13.51
N ARG A 110 -1.20 -5.91 -12.37
CA ARG A 110 -1.84 -7.18 -12.04
C ARG A 110 -3.28 -7.28 -12.50
N THR A 111 -3.92 -6.17 -12.89
CA THR A 111 -5.34 -6.15 -13.26
C THR A 111 -5.66 -7.08 -14.42
N THR A 112 -5.04 -6.86 -15.58
CA THR A 112 -5.34 -7.68 -16.78
C THR A 112 -4.98 -9.15 -16.59
N PRO A 113 -3.78 -9.52 -16.10
CA PRO A 113 -3.45 -10.92 -15.84
C PRO A 113 -4.42 -11.59 -14.85
N LEU A 114 -4.85 -10.87 -13.81
CA LEU A 114 -5.78 -11.40 -12.80
C LEU A 114 -7.16 -11.66 -13.40
N VAL A 115 -7.71 -10.70 -14.16
CA VAL A 115 -9.00 -10.86 -14.84
C VAL A 115 -8.95 -12.04 -15.81
N GLU A 116 -7.92 -12.11 -16.65
CA GLU A 116 -7.78 -13.21 -17.63
C GLU A 116 -7.69 -14.59 -16.95
N ASP A 117 -6.86 -14.71 -15.91
CA ASP A 117 -6.69 -15.96 -15.17
C ASP A 117 -7.97 -16.39 -14.44
N TRP A 118 -8.62 -15.46 -13.72
CA TRP A 118 -9.81 -15.78 -12.95
C TRP A 118 -11.02 -16.05 -13.84
N SER A 119 -11.24 -15.27 -14.90
CA SER A 119 -12.30 -15.54 -15.87
C SER A 119 -12.14 -16.91 -16.52
N GLY A 120 -10.90 -17.36 -16.75
CA GLY A 120 -10.60 -18.71 -17.26
C GLY A 120 -10.90 -19.84 -16.27
N LYS A 121 -11.07 -19.54 -14.98
CA LYS A 121 -11.36 -20.49 -13.89
C LYS A 121 -12.84 -20.51 -13.49
N VAL A 122 -13.67 -19.62 -14.02
CA VAL A 122 -15.12 -19.65 -13.80
C VAL A 122 -15.72 -20.76 -14.67
N PHE A 123 -16.33 -21.76 -14.02
CA PHE A 123 -16.99 -22.88 -14.73
C PHE A 123 -18.48 -22.98 -14.43
N ILE A 124 -18.82 -23.25 -13.17
CA ILE A 124 -20.20 -23.50 -12.72
C ILE A 124 -20.69 -22.37 -11.81
N GLN A 125 -19.77 -21.60 -11.22
CA GLN A 125 -20.11 -20.51 -10.30
C GLN A 125 -20.80 -19.36 -11.05
N ASP A 126 -21.74 -18.71 -10.38
CA ASP A 126 -22.34 -17.46 -10.84
C ASP A 126 -21.41 -16.30 -10.46
N VAL A 127 -20.41 -16.05 -11.33
CA VAL A 127 -19.38 -15.03 -11.14
C VAL A 127 -19.03 -14.37 -12.48
N ASP A 128 -19.07 -13.03 -12.50
CA ASP A 128 -18.52 -12.21 -13.58
C ASP A 128 -17.37 -11.35 -13.05
N ILE A 129 -16.30 -11.23 -13.84
CA ILE A 129 -15.05 -10.57 -13.44
C ILE A 129 -14.63 -9.62 -14.54
N GLU A 130 -14.45 -8.34 -14.19
CA GLU A 130 -14.21 -7.27 -15.15
C GLU A 130 -13.12 -6.32 -14.66
N ASP A 131 -12.33 -5.80 -15.59
CA ASP A 131 -11.45 -4.65 -15.33
C ASP A 131 -12.31 -3.37 -15.31
N ALA A 132 -12.42 -2.76 -14.14
CA ALA A 132 -13.13 -1.52 -13.89
C ALA A 132 -12.16 -0.35 -13.60
N THR A 133 -10.88 -0.49 -13.97
CA THR A 133 -9.85 0.52 -13.70
C THR A 133 -10.23 1.87 -14.28
N ASP A 134 -10.68 1.92 -15.53
CA ASP A 134 -10.97 3.18 -16.22
C ASP A 134 -12.38 3.72 -15.88
N ASP A 135 -13.19 2.97 -15.12
CA ASP A 135 -14.52 3.40 -14.65
C ASP A 135 -14.42 4.30 -13.40
N LEU A 136 -13.33 4.19 -12.62
CA LEU A 136 -13.21 4.79 -11.30
C LEU A 136 -11.93 5.60 -11.14
N ALA A 137 -12.02 6.67 -10.35
CA ALA A 137 -10.86 7.40 -9.85
C ALA A 137 -10.74 7.22 -8.33
N VAL A 138 -9.50 7.08 -7.85
CA VAL A 138 -9.19 6.90 -6.43
C VAL A 138 -8.19 7.96 -5.98
N PHE A 139 -8.50 8.68 -4.91
CA PHE A 139 -7.63 9.69 -4.31
C PHE A 139 -7.30 9.34 -2.87
N GLY A 140 -6.02 9.23 -2.55
CA GLY A 140 -5.54 9.08 -1.18
C GLY A 140 -5.49 10.44 -0.49
N VAL A 141 -6.02 10.51 0.73
CA VAL A 141 -6.01 11.69 1.60
C VAL A 141 -5.28 11.29 2.88
N HIS A 142 -4.10 11.85 3.14
CA HIS A 142 -3.19 11.38 4.18
C HIS A 142 -2.70 12.54 5.06
N GLY A 143 -2.46 12.25 6.34
CA GLY A 143 -1.90 13.20 7.31
C GLY A 143 -2.76 13.32 8.57
N PRO A 144 -2.24 13.94 9.64
CA PRO A 144 -2.97 14.09 10.91
C PRO A 144 -4.26 14.91 10.80
N ASN A 145 -4.44 15.68 9.73
CA ASN A 145 -5.70 16.40 9.44
C ASN A 145 -6.58 15.68 8.39
N ALA A 146 -6.29 14.43 8.02
CA ALA A 146 -7.05 13.70 6.99
C ALA A 146 -8.53 13.53 7.39
N THR A 147 -8.81 13.18 8.65
CA THR A 147 -10.18 13.05 9.17
C THR A 147 -10.94 14.37 9.10
N GLU A 148 -10.31 15.47 9.55
CA GLU A 148 -10.90 16.82 9.46
C GLU A 148 -11.14 17.23 8.01
N LYS A 149 -10.17 16.94 7.13
CA LYS A 149 -10.29 17.20 5.70
C LYS A 149 -11.49 16.49 5.10
N VAL A 150 -11.60 15.18 5.29
CA VAL A 150 -12.73 14.37 4.79
C VAL A 150 -14.05 14.87 5.35
N ALA A 151 -14.14 15.08 6.66
CA ALA A 151 -15.37 15.58 7.31
C ALA A 151 -15.80 16.96 6.78
N SER A 152 -14.86 17.81 6.37
CA SER A 152 -15.15 19.15 5.86
C SER A 152 -15.75 19.17 4.45
N VAL A 153 -15.58 18.09 3.67
CA VAL A 153 -16.03 18.03 2.27
C VAL A 153 -17.02 16.90 1.97
N LEU A 154 -17.09 15.88 2.84
CA LEU A 154 -18.02 14.76 2.69
C LEU A 154 -19.43 15.16 3.15
N GLY A 155 -20.35 15.24 2.18
CA GLY A 155 -21.78 15.41 2.42
C GLY A 155 -22.45 14.07 2.72
N GLY A 156 -23.20 14.01 3.82
CA GLY A 156 -23.98 12.85 4.23
C GLY A 156 -23.42 12.20 5.50
N PRO A 157 -22.71 11.07 5.41
CA PRO A 157 -22.17 10.36 6.57
C PRO A 157 -20.95 11.08 7.18
N ALA A 158 -20.59 10.68 8.40
CA ALA A 158 -19.28 10.99 8.97
C ALA A 158 -18.16 10.19 8.26
N ALA A 159 -16.90 10.56 8.48
CA ALA A 159 -15.76 9.78 8.01
C ALA A 159 -15.84 8.32 8.55
N PRO A 160 -15.52 7.31 7.73
CA PRO A 160 -15.68 5.91 8.10
C PRO A 160 -14.67 5.49 9.19
N GLU A 161 -15.12 4.57 10.04
CA GLU A 161 -14.32 3.80 11.00
C GLU A 161 -15.01 2.43 11.21
N PRO A 162 -14.30 1.35 11.58
CA PRO A 162 -12.85 1.25 11.76
C PRO A 162 -12.09 1.20 10.41
N ARG A 163 -10.76 0.97 10.45
CA ARG A 163 -9.93 0.76 9.25
C ARG A 163 -10.55 -0.28 8.31
N LEU A 164 -10.39 -0.07 7.02
CA LEU A 164 -10.95 -0.87 5.93
C LEU A 164 -12.49 -0.94 5.93
N SER A 165 -13.18 -0.01 6.60
CA SER A 165 -14.60 0.23 6.37
C SER A 165 -14.81 1.42 5.43
N PHE A 166 -16.01 1.52 4.85
CA PHE A 166 -16.34 2.62 3.97
C PHE A 166 -17.77 3.09 4.10
N VAL A 167 -17.99 4.35 3.71
CA VAL A 167 -19.31 4.99 3.65
C VAL A 167 -19.54 5.62 2.29
N ARG A 168 -20.81 5.75 1.90
CA ARG A 168 -21.21 6.38 0.64
C ARG A 168 -21.84 7.75 0.92
N GLY A 169 -21.38 8.77 0.20
CA GLY A 169 -21.81 10.14 0.37
C GLY A 169 -21.64 10.95 -0.92
N SER A 170 -21.41 12.24 -0.77
CA SER A 170 -21.16 13.13 -1.91
C SER A 170 -20.09 14.16 -1.59
N MET A 171 -19.35 14.59 -2.61
CA MET A 171 -18.52 15.79 -2.57
C MET A 171 -19.06 16.76 -3.60
N GLU A 172 -19.58 17.90 -3.13
CA GLU A 172 -20.43 18.80 -3.93
C GLU A 172 -21.66 18.08 -4.52
N GLN A 173 -21.65 17.77 -5.83
CA GLN A 173 -22.71 17.05 -6.54
C GLN A 173 -22.28 15.66 -7.02
N CYS A 174 -21.02 15.27 -6.76
CA CYS A 174 -20.45 14.01 -7.21
C CYS A 174 -20.66 12.94 -6.15
N GLY A 175 -21.13 11.76 -6.55
CA GLY A 175 -21.25 10.62 -5.65
C GLY A 175 -19.86 10.08 -5.32
N VAL A 176 -19.58 9.86 -4.03
CA VAL A 176 -18.29 9.32 -3.59
C VAL A 176 -18.47 8.17 -2.62
N THR A 177 -17.50 7.27 -2.63
CA THR A 177 -17.26 6.32 -1.53
C THR A 177 -15.99 6.74 -0.82
N VAL A 178 -16.03 6.86 0.50
CA VAL A 178 -14.85 7.15 1.32
C VAL A 178 -14.53 5.92 2.14
N ILE A 179 -13.28 5.49 2.06
CA ILE A 179 -12.75 4.28 2.68
C ILE A 179 -11.71 4.68 3.73
N ALA A 180 -11.80 4.16 4.95
CA ALA A 180 -10.72 4.26 5.94
C ALA A 180 -9.59 3.30 5.54
N THR A 181 -8.37 3.81 5.37
CA THR A 181 -7.23 2.97 4.95
C THR A 181 -6.64 2.19 6.12
N ASP A 182 -5.64 1.36 5.83
CA ASP A 182 -4.78 0.74 6.83
C ASP A 182 -3.55 1.60 7.20
N ALA A 183 -3.63 2.92 6.96
CA ALA A 183 -2.65 3.94 7.30
C ALA A 183 -1.23 3.70 6.73
N PRO A 184 -1.07 3.44 5.42
CA PRO A 184 0.23 3.07 4.82
C PRO A 184 1.29 4.17 4.92
N THR A 185 0.89 5.43 5.13
CA THR A 185 1.83 6.53 5.39
C THR A 185 2.21 6.66 6.86
N GLY A 186 1.65 5.83 7.76
CA GLY A 186 1.77 5.97 9.22
C GLY A 186 0.88 7.08 9.82
N GLU A 187 0.11 7.77 8.99
CA GLU A 187 -0.85 8.78 9.45
C GLU A 187 -2.26 8.28 9.18
N GLU A 188 -3.25 8.92 9.82
CA GLU A 188 -4.63 8.78 9.40
C GLU A 188 -4.76 8.99 7.89
N GLY A 189 -5.56 8.14 7.25
CA GLY A 189 -5.64 8.08 5.80
C GLY A 189 -6.96 7.56 5.29
N TYR A 190 -7.47 8.18 4.25
CA TYR A 190 -8.69 7.78 3.56
C TYR A 190 -8.45 7.65 2.06
N GLU A 191 -9.19 6.76 1.42
CA GLU A 191 -9.33 6.73 -0.03
C GLU A 191 -10.71 7.24 -0.43
N VAL A 192 -10.74 8.16 -1.38
CA VAL A 192 -11.96 8.72 -1.96
C VAL A 192 -12.11 8.18 -3.37
N VAL A 193 -13.14 7.37 -3.56
CA VAL A 193 -13.47 6.71 -4.83
C VAL A 193 -14.67 7.42 -5.46
N CYS A 194 -14.56 7.74 -6.75
CA CYS A 194 -15.64 8.34 -7.53
C CYS A 194 -15.63 7.79 -8.96
N ASP A 195 -16.69 8.09 -9.71
CA ASP A 195 -16.72 7.83 -11.15
C ASP A 195 -15.61 8.64 -11.86
N ALA A 196 -14.98 8.05 -12.87
CA ALA A 196 -13.89 8.71 -13.60
C ALA A 196 -14.32 10.07 -14.20
N ASP A 197 -15.59 10.22 -14.59
CA ASP A 197 -16.12 11.48 -15.13
C ASP A 197 -16.21 12.59 -14.06
N ASP A 198 -16.34 12.23 -12.79
CA ASP A 198 -16.41 13.15 -11.64
C ASP A 198 -15.02 13.50 -11.08
N ALA A 199 -13.99 12.74 -11.46
CA ALA A 199 -12.65 12.82 -10.90
C ALA A 199 -12.06 14.24 -10.84
N PRO A 200 -12.15 15.09 -11.90
CA PRO A 200 -11.60 16.44 -11.84
C PRO A 200 -12.24 17.31 -10.76
N ARG A 201 -13.55 17.17 -10.53
CA ARG A 201 -14.29 17.97 -9.55
C ARG A 201 -14.04 17.48 -8.12
N VAL A 202 -13.99 16.16 -7.94
CA VAL A 202 -13.67 15.55 -6.64
C VAL A 202 -12.25 15.92 -6.22
N PHE A 203 -11.28 15.84 -7.13
CA PHE A 203 -9.90 16.22 -6.83
C PHE A 203 -9.76 17.71 -6.49
N ASP A 204 -10.39 18.62 -7.26
CA ASP A 204 -10.40 20.05 -6.92
C ASP A 204 -11.03 20.32 -5.54
N THR A 205 -12.11 19.61 -5.21
CA THR A 205 -12.76 19.69 -3.90
C THR A 205 -11.80 19.26 -2.77
N LEU A 206 -11.10 18.15 -2.98
CA LEU A 206 -10.10 17.64 -2.04
C LEU A 206 -8.90 18.57 -1.89
N LEU A 207 -8.56 19.39 -2.88
CA LEU A 207 -7.45 20.34 -2.73
C LEU A 207 -7.89 21.68 -2.11
N THR A 208 -9.05 22.21 -2.50
CA THR A 208 -9.36 23.64 -2.32
C THR A 208 -10.53 23.96 -1.39
N ARG A 209 -11.36 22.98 -1.02
CA ARG A 209 -12.55 23.18 -0.17
C ARG A 209 -12.29 22.74 1.27
N GLY A 210 -12.94 23.41 2.23
CA GLY A 210 -12.78 23.08 3.65
C GLY A 210 -11.33 23.29 4.10
N VAL A 211 -10.73 22.26 4.70
CA VAL A 211 -9.29 22.27 5.02
C VAL A 211 -8.49 22.17 3.71
N ASN A 212 -7.54 23.08 3.48
CA ASN A 212 -6.68 22.99 2.30
C ASN A 212 -5.75 21.79 2.40
N ALA A 213 -5.55 21.08 1.29
CA ALA A 213 -4.62 19.96 1.24
C ALA A 213 -3.55 20.17 0.17
N ALA A 214 -2.34 19.66 0.45
CA ALA A 214 -1.24 19.74 -0.49
C ALA A 214 -1.30 18.60 -1.51
N PRO A 215 -1.27 18.87 -2.82
CA PRO A 215 -1.12 17.79 -3.79
C PRO A 215 0.28 17.18 -3.69
N PHE A 216 0.39 15.86 -3.70
CA PHE A 216 1.68 15.16 -3.72
C PHE A 216 1.67 13.98 -4.72
N GLY A 217 2.86 13.59 -5.16
CA GLY A 217 3.05 12.52 -6.16
C GLY A 217 3.72 11.28 -5.58
N TYR A 218 3.93 10.29 -6.43
CA TYR A 218 4.42 8.96 -6.03
C TYR A 218 5.78 8.96 -5.35
N ARG A 219 6.68 9.91 -5.64
CA ARG A 219 7.95 10.00 -4.90
C ARG A 219 7.76 10.37 -3.43
N THR A 220 6.75 11.17 -3.13
CA THR A 220 6.40 11.51 -1.74
C THR A 220 5.65 10.35 -1.09
N TRP A 221 4.78 9.64 -1.82
CA TRP A 221 4.15 8.40 -1.35
C TRP A 221 5.18 7.34 -0.94
N GLU A 222 6.14 7.06 -1.82
CA GLU A 222 7.21 6.07 -1.60
C GLU A 222 8.08 6.46 -0.39
N LEU A 223 8.37 7.75 -0.22
CA LEU A 223 9.09 8.27 0.96
C LEU A 223 8.29 8.10 2.26
N LEU A 224 7.04 8.55 2.29
CA LEU A 224 6.20 8.52 3.49
C LEU A 224 5.96 7.08 3.97
N THR A 225 5.72 6.16 3.04
CA THR A 225 5.52 4.74 3.34
C THR A 225 6.82 4.07 3.81
N ALA A 226 7.98 4.43 3.23
CA ALA A 226 9.27 3.92 3.67
C ALA A 226 9.64 4.39 5.09
N GLU A 227 9.45 5.67 5.40
CA GLU A 227 9.62 6.21 6.75
C GLU A 227 8.70 5.50 7.75
N ALA A 228 7.43 5.30 7.38
CA ALA A 228 6.45 4.59 8.18
C ALA A 228 6.65 3.06 8.21
N GLY A 229 7.72 2.55 7.58
CA GLY A 229 8.03 1.11 7.55
C GLY A 229 6.98 0.25 6.87
N THR A 230 6.15 0.82 6.01
CA THR A 230 5.12 0.10 5.26
C THR A 230 5.75 -0.49 3.99
N PRO A 231 5.79 -1.82 3.84
CA PRO A 231 6.27 -2.45 2.62
C PRO A 231 5.31 -2.16 1.48
N LEU A 232 5.81 -1.95 0.27
CA LEU A 232 4.99 -1.79 -0.94
C LEU A 232 5.18 -2.98 -1.88
N PHE A 233 4.18 -3.27 -2.72
CA PHE A 233 4.19 -4.44 -3.59
C PHE A 233 5.46 -4.57 -4.42
N GLU A 234 5.74 -3.51 -5.18
CA GLU A 234 6.84 -3.39 -6.13
C GLU A 234 8.26 -3.40 -5.54
N PHE A 235 8.40 -3.25 -4.22
CA PHE A 235 9.69 -3.08 -3.57
C PHE A 235 9.98 -4.19 -2.56
N GLU A 236 9.00 -4.57 -1.74
CA GLU A 236 9.23 -5.51 -0.64
C GLU A 236 8.36 -6.75 -0.66
N LEU A 237 7.22 -6.77 -1.36
CA LEU A 237 6.28 -7.88 -1.25
C LEU A 237 6.40 -8.90 -2.39
N GLU A 238 6.53 -8.45 -3.64
CA GLU A 238 6.49 -9.33 -4.80
C GLU A 238 7.49 -10.51 -4.66
N GLY A 239 6.99 -11.74 -4.78
CA GLY A 239 7.77 -12.97 -4.69
C GLY A 239 8.25 -13.35 -3.28
N LYS A 240 8.06 -12.50 -2.27
CA LYS A 240 8.41 -12.84 -0.87
C LYS A 240 7.34 -13.71 -0.24
N ILE A 241 7.73 -14.51 0.75
CA ILE A 241 6.76 -15.21 1.59
C ILE A 241 6.17 -14.19 2.58
N PRO A 242 4.84 -14.16 2.81
CA PRO A 242 4.21 -13.20 3.71
C PRO A 242 4.86 -13.10 5.11
N ASN A 243 5.25 -14.22 5.71
CA ASN A 243 5.92 -14.23 7.02
C ASN A 243 7.34 -13.63 6.99
N VAL A 244 8.01 -13.65 5.84
CA VAL A 244 9.32 -13.01 5.63
C VAL A 244 9.14 -11.49 5.50
N ALA A 245 8.14 -11.06 4.74
CA ALA A 245 7.77 -9.65 4.62
C ALA A 245 7.12 -9.06 5.90
N GLY A 246 6.71 -9.92 6.84
CA GLY A 246 6.12 -9.50 8.11
C GLY A 246 4.68 -8.98 8.02
N VAL A 247 4.01 -9.11 6.87
CA VAL A 247 2.64 -8.64 6.61
C VAL A 247 1.58 -9.63 7.09
N ARG A 248 1.61 -9.93 8.39
CA ARG A 248 0.73 -10.91 9.03
C ARG A 248 -0.74 -10.52 8.99
N ASN A 249 -1.05 -9.22 8.93
CA ASN A 249 -2.40 -8.67 8.82
C ASN A 249 -3.15 -9.13 7.56
N ALA A 250 -2.41 -9.62 6.55
CA ALA A 250 -2.95 -10.11 5.29
C ALA A 250 -3.29 -11.61 5.30
N LEU A 251 -3.13 -12.29 6.44
CA LEU A 251 -3.27 -13.74 6.56
C LEU A 251 -4.34 -14.09 7.59
N ASP A 252 -5.30 -14.93 7.20
CA ASP A 252 -6.15 -15.66 8.14
C ASP A 252 -5.64 -17.10 8.21
N PHE A 253 -5.12 -17.51 9.38
CA PHE A 253 -4.65 -18.88 9.61
C PHE A 253 -5.77 -19.84 10.01
N GLU A 254 -6.95 -19.31 10.33
CA GLU A 254 -8.12 -20.06 10.78
C GLU A 254 -9.16 -20.25 9.65
N LYS A 255 -9.01 -19.56 8.50
CA LYS A 255 -9.84 -19.81 7.32
C LYS A 255 -9.48 -21.14 6.65
N GLY A 256 -10.30 -21.50 5.66
CA GLY A 256 -10.09 -22.67 4.81
C GLY A 256 -8.80 -22.60 3.98
N CYS A 257 -8.60 -23.61 3.14
CA CYS A 257 -7.39 -23.71 2.32
C CYS A 257 -7.34 -22.62 1.25
N TYR A 258 -6.19 -21.97 1.10
CA TYR A 258 -5.85 -21.10 -0.03
C TYR A 258 -4.49 -21.50 -0.62
N VAL A 259 -4.20 -21.06 -1.84
CA VAL A 259 -2.94 -21.39 -2.54
C VAL A 259 -1.74 -20.88 -1.73
N GLY A 260 -0.70 -21.69 -1.59
CA GLY A 260 0.53 -21.32 -0.84
C GLY A 260 0.44 -21.44 0.69
N GLN A 261 -0.75 -21.69 1.26
CA GLN A 261 -0.95 -21.75 2.71
C GLN A 261 -0.06 -22.77 3.44
N GLU A 262 0.28 -23.91 2.81
CA GLU A 262 1.15 -24.92 3.42
C GLU A 262 2.54 -24.34 3.75
N VAL A 263 3.12 -23.58 2.82
CA VAL A 263 4.44 -22.95 3.01
C VAL A 263 4.34 -21.85 4.07
N VAL A 264 3.34 -20.99 3.96
CA VAL A 264 3.08 -19.90 4.92
C VAL A 264 2.91 -20.46 6.34
N SER A 265 2.06 -21.47 6.52
CA SER A 265 1.84 -22.15 7.81
C SER A 265 3.11 -22.81 8.33
N LYS A 266 3.96 -23.36 7.45
CA LYS A 266 5.22 -23.98 7.87
C LYS A 266 6.23 -22.95 8.38
N VAL A 267 6.32 -21.79 7.74
CA VAL A 267 7.18 -20.69 8.22
C VAL A 267 6.63 -20.13 9.53
N GLU A 268 5.31 -19.97 9.61
CA GLU A 268 4.61 -19.52 10.81
C GLU A 268 4.93 -20.41 12.03
N ASN A 269 4.72 -21.72 11.89
CA ASN A 269 4.96 -22.68 12.98
C ASN A 269 6.43 -22.78 13.40
N ARG A 270 7.38 -22.41 12.52
CA ARG A 270 8.80 -22.32 12.88
C ARG A 270 9.11 -21.08 13.71
N GLY A 271 8.29 -20.03 13.62
CA GLY A 271 8.44 -18.78 14.36
C GLY A 271 9.66 -17.94 13.97
N ARG A 272 10.40 -18.33 12.93
CA ARG A 272 11.66 -17.71 12.54
C ARG A 272 11.88 -17.82 11.03
N PRO A 273 11.47 -16.81 10.23
CA PRO A 273 11.83 -16.74 8.82
C PRO A 273 13.35 -16.63 8.61
N SER A 274 13.82 -16.89 7.40
CA SER A 274 15.26 -16.86 7.06
C SER A 274 15.85 -15.44 7.09
N GLU A 275 15.03 -14.47 6.71
CA GLU A 275 15.35 -13.05 6.65
C GLU A 275 14.14 -12.26 7.16
N ARG A 276 14.36 -10.98 7.47
CA ARG A 276 13.31 -10.04 7.89
C ARG A 276 13.55 -8.67 7.27
N LEU A 277 12.49 -7.89 7.15
CA LEU A 277 12.50 -6.52 6.69
C LEU A 277 12.82 -5.61 7.88
N VAL A 278 13.81 -4.73 7.71
CA VAL A 278 14.29 -3.79 8.71
C VAL A 278 14.45 -2.39 8.13
N GLY A 279 14.52 -1.40 9.01
CA GLY A 279 15.03 -0.09 8.68
C GLY A 279 16.55 -0.04 8.86
N LEU A 280 17.22 0.83 8.11
CA LEU A 280 18.62 1.16 8.29
C LEU A 280 18.75 2.68 8.43
N ARG A 281 19.42 3.17 9.47
CA ARG A 281 20.00 4.53 9.45
C ARG A 281 21.35 4.47 8.76
N THR A 282 21.61 5.39 7.84
CA THR A 282 22.78 5.33 6.95
C THR A 282 23.43 6.70 6.84
N GLU A 283 24.74 6.75 6.58
CA GLU A 283 25.44 8.03 6.36
C GLU A 283 25.24 8.61 4.95
N ALA A 284 24.78 7.79 4.00
CA ALA A 284 24.50 8.18 2.62
C ALA A 284 23.39 7.30 2.04
N VAL A 285 22.60 7.84 1.11
CA VAL A 285 21.47 7.12 0.48
C VAL A 285 21.98 5.92 -0.33
N PRO A 286 21.64 4.68 0.03
CA PRO A 286 22.00 3.52 -0.75
C PRO A 286 21.08 3.32 -1.96
N GLU A 287 21.61 2.70 -3.01
CA GLU A 287 20.80 2.28 -4.17
C GLU A 287 19.98 1.02 -3.83
N THR A 288 18.82 0.85 -4.48
CA THR A 288 18.12 -0.43 -4.48
C THR A 288 19.04 -1.54 -4.98
N GLY A 289 19.09 -2.67 -4.28
CA GLY A 289 20.02 -3.78 -4.56
C GLY A 289 21.39 -3.63 -3.89
N ALA A 290 21.64 -2.55 -3.14
CA ALA A 290 22.88 -2.41 -2.39
C ALA A 290 23.01 -3.51 -1.32
N ALA A 291 24.15 -4.21 -1.33
CA ALA A 291 24.43 -5.25 -0.35
C ALA A 291 24.68 -4.65 1.05
N VAL A 292 24.14 -5.31 2.06
CA VAL A 292 24.34 -5.04 3.49
C VAL A 292 25.33 -6.05 4.06
N PHE A 293 26.29 -5.59 4.85
CA PHE A 293 27.38 -6.40 5.40
C PHE A 293 27.43 -6.34 6.94
N ASP A 294 27.66 -7.49 7.55
CA ASP A 294 28.14 -7.62 8.94
C ASP A 294 29.59 -8.11 8.89
N GLY A 295 30.53 -7.21 9.16
CA GLY A 295 31.95 -7.42 8.88
C GLY A 295 32.18 -7.71 7.39
N ASP A 296 32.81 -8.84 7.08
CA ASP A 296 33.08 -9.26 5.70
C ASP A 296 31.93 -10.06 5.06
N SER A 297 30.84 -10.32 5.80
CA SER A 297 29.75 -11.19 5.35
C SER A 297 28.59 -10.39 4.79
N ALA A 298 28.17 -10.68 3.55
CA ALA A 298 26.92 -10.14 3.01
C ALA A 298 25.72 -10.80 3.73
N VAL A 299 24.94 -9.99 4.43
CA VAL A 299 23.82 -10.42 5.28
C VAL A 299 22.45 -9.98 4.77
N GLY A 300 22.41 -9.13 3.74
CA GLY A 300 21.16 -8.59 3.24
C GLY A 300 21.30 -7.69 2.03
N GLU A 301 20.18 -7.09 1.65
CA GLU A 301 20.07 -6.21 0.49
C GLU A 301 19.05 -5.09 0.75
N VAL A 302 19.39 -3.87 0.33
CA VAL A 302 18.53 -2.69 0.38
C VAL A 302 17.42 -2.81 -0.67
N THR A 303 16.18 -2.58 -0.28
CA THR A 303 15.03 -2.49 -1.18
C THR A 303 14.76 -1.04 -1.60
N ARG A 304 14.76 -0.11 -0.63
CA ARG A 304 14.56 1.32 -0.86
C ARG A 304 15.55 2.12 -0.03
N GLY A 305 16.39 2.93 -0.67
CA GLY A 305 17.17 3.98 0.00
C GLY A 305 16.58 5.35 -0.27
N PHE A 306 16.57 6.23 0.74
CA PHE A 306 15.96 7.55 0.62
C PHE A 306 16.61 8.59 1.54
N GLU A 307 16.56 9.84 1.09
CA GLU A 307 16.70 10.98 1.99
C GLU A 307 15.49 11.00 2.92
N ALA A 308 15.71 11.05 4.24
CA ALA A 308 14.66 11.05 5.24
C ALA A 308 14.62 12.39 5.98
N PRO A 309 13.85 13.39 5.48
CA PRO A 309 13.79 14.72 6.10
C PRO A 309 13.33 14.71 7.55
N THR A 310 12.62 13.65 7.96
CA THR A 310 12.08 13.48 9.32
C THR A 310 13.12 12.90 10.30
N LEU A 311 14.22 12.32 9.81
CA LEU A 311 15.20 11.52 10.58
C LEU A 311 16.61 12.13 10.65
N ASP A 312 16.79 13.33 10.09
CA ASP A 312 18.06 14.08 9.98
C ASP A 312 19.23 13.37 9.27
N THR A 313 19.07 12.09 8.92
CA THR A 313 20.06 11.23 8.27
C THR A 313 19.38 10.41 7.18
N PRO A 314 20.09 10.09 6.08
CA PRO A 314 19.59 9.14 5.09
C PRO A 314 19.19 7.81 5.72
N ALA A 315 18.17 7.17 5.17
CA ALA A 315 17.69 5.90 5.65
C ALA A 315 17.41 4.93 4.50
N ALA A 316 17.22 3.67 4.86
CA ALA A 316 16.82 2.65 3.92
C ALA A 316 15.89 1.62 4.57
N VAL A 317 15.16 0.91 3.72
CA VAL A 317 14.48 -0.35 4.04
C VAL A 317 15.29 -1.46 3.40
N ALA A 318 15.51 -2.57 4.12
CA ALA A 318 16.34 -3.67 3.67
C ALA A 318 15.83 -5.03 4.19
N TYR A 319 16.03 -6.08 3.39
CA TYR A 319 15.96 -7.45 3.90
C TYR A 319 17.32 -7.86 4.43
N VAL A 320 17.38 -8.34 5.67
CA VAL A 320 18.59 -8.87 6.31
C VAL A 320 18.32 -10.24 6.92
N GLY A 321 19.36 -11.05 7.12
CA GLY A 321 19.25 -12.30 7.86
C GLY A 321 18.57 -12.08 9.21
N PHE A 322 17.72 -13.00 9.65
CA PHE A 322 16.76 -12.76 10.75
C PHE A 322 17.39 -12.17 12.03
N ASP A 323 18.58 -12.63 12.41
CA ASP A 323 19.28 -12.20 13.64
C ASP A 323 20.28 -11.06 13.43
N THR A 324 20.26 -10.41 12.26
CA THR A 324 21.11 -9.26 11.99
C THR A 324 20.57 -8.06 12.76
N ASP A 325 21.39 -7.47 13.62
CA ASP A 325 21.07 -6.33 14.48
C ASP A 325 22.33 -5.48 14.70
N GLY A 326 22.13 -4.23 15.13
CA GLY A 326 23.24 -3.33 15.48
C GLY A 326 23.93 -2.72 14.26
N GLU A 327 25.25 -2.57 14.35
CA GLU A 327 26.06 -1.87 13.34
C GLU A 327 26.37 -2.77 12.14
N VAL A 328 26.13 -2.26 10.94
CA VAL A 328 26.38 -2.90 9.65
C VAL A 328 27.04 -1.90 8.69
N THR A 329 27.49 -2.35 7.52
CA THR A 329 27.86 -1.46 6.42
C THR A 329 26.99 -1.71 5.19
N VAL A 330 26.79 -0.68 4.39
CA VAL A 330 26.00 -0.74 3.14
C VAL A 330 26.84 -0.23 1.99
N ARG A 331 26.74 -0.88 0.83
CA ARG A 331 27.46 -0.44 -0.37
C ARG A 331 26.79 0.78 -1.01
N VAL A 332 27.53 1.89 -1.11
CA VAL A 332 27.11 3.13 -1.78
C VAL A 332 28.24 3.59 -2.69
N ASP A 333 27.96 3.78 -3.99
CA ASP A 333 28.94 4.22 -5.00
C ASP A 333 30.26 3.40 -4.99
N GLY A 334 30.16 2.10 -4.71
CA GLY A 334 31.31 1.18 -4.65
C GLY A 334 32.14 1.25 -3.37
N SER A 335 31.76 2.07 -2.39
CA SER A 335 32.35 2.13 -1.05
C SER A 335 31.37 1.59 -0.01
N GLU A 336 31.86 1.17 1.16
CA GLU A 336 31.02 0.79 2.29
C GLU A 336 30.85 1.98 3.23
N VAL A 337 29.60 2.32 3.54
CA VAL A 337 29.24 3.36 4.51
C VAL A 337 28.64 2.73 5.76
N ALA A 338 28.82 3.38 6.91
CA ALA A 338 28.26 2.90 8.16
C ALA A 338 26.73 2.99 8.14
N ALA A 339 26.09 1.98 8.75
CA ALA A 339 24.66 1.95 8.96
C ALA A 339 24.30 1.20 10.24
N THR A 340 23.14 1.50 10.81
CA THR A 340 22.61 0.83 11.99
C THR A 340 21.26 0.23 11.67
N VAL A 341 21.07 -1.05 12.01
CA VAL A 341 19.79 -1.76 11.89
C VAL A 341 18.80 -1.25 12.93
N GLU A 342 17.60 -0.86 12.49
CA GLU A 342 16.49 -0.41 13.33
C GLU A 342 15.21 -1.22 13.05
N SER A 343 14.36 -1.34 14.07
CA SER A 343 12.99 -1.80 13.88
C SER A 343 12.19 -0.80 13.05
N LEU A 344 11.26 -1.30 12.24
CA LEU A 344 10.27 -0.47 11.58
C LEU A 344 9.08 -0.20 12.54
N PRO A 345 8.43 0.97 12.48
CA PRO A 345 8.69 2.10 11.57
C PRO A 345 9.97 2.89 11.94
N LEU A 346 10.53 3.63 10.98
CA LEU A 346 11.74 4.44 11.21
C LEU A 346 11.44 5.80 11.87
N VAL A 347 10.22 6.31 11.68
CA VAL A 347 9.69 7.52 12.32
C VAL A 347 8.56 7.13 13.29
N ASP A 348 8.41 7.88 14.38
CA ASP A 348 7.21 7.79 15.21
C ASP A 348 6.04 8.40 14.44
N THR A 349 4.93 7.67 14.38
CA THR A 349 3.73 8.09 13.65
C THR A 349 2.48 7.97 14.50
N ASP A 350 1.49 8.83 14.27
CA ASP A 350 0.28 8.86 15.08
C ASP A 350 -0.59 7.61 14.88
N GLU A 351 -0.59 7.03 13.67
CA GLU A 351 -1.42 5.88 13.31
C GLU A 351 -0.58 4.84 12.53
N PRO A 352 0.18 3.96 13.22
CA PRO A 352 1.05 2.99 12.55
C PRO A 352 0.28 2.12 11.54
N SER A 353 0.87 1.88 10.37
CA SER A 353 0.23 1.04 9.35
C SER A 353 -0.04 -0.36 9.89
N ALA A 354 -1.16 -0.97 9.50
CA ALA A 354 -1.40 -2.39 9.81
C ALA A 354 -0.39 -3.32 9.10
N ARG A 355 0.34 -2.79 8.10
CA ARG A 355 1.33 -3.49 7.29
C ARG A 355 2.76 -3.38 7.83
N VAL A 356 2.99 -2.64 8.93
CA VAL A 356 4.31 -2.59 9.56
C VAL A 356 4.75 -4.04 9.87
N PRO A 357 5.95 -4.47 9.41
CA PRO A 357 6.39 -5.84 9.55
C PRO A 357 6.40 -6.28 11.01
N SER A 358 5.74 -7.40 11.28
CA SER A 358 5.74 -8.04 12.59
C SER A 358 6.21 -9.48 12.48
N TYR A 359 7.07 -9.86 13.41
CA TYR A 359 7.69 -11.18 13.46
C TYR A 359 7.36 -11.82 14.80
N PRO A 360 7.15 -13.16 14.85
CA PRO A 360 7.00 -13.86 16.11
C PRO A 360 8.21 -13.60 17.00
N GLU A 361 7.98 -13.30 18.28
CA GLU A 361 9.08 -13.28 19.24
C GLU A 361 9.69 -14.69 19.32
N PRO A 362 11.02 -14.82 19.43
CA PRO A 362 11.62 -16.12 19.69
C PRO A 362 10.98 -16.69 20.96
N ASN A 363 10.36 -17.87 20.89
CA ASN A 363 9.79 -18.54 22.06
C ASN A 363 10.82 -18.51 23.20
N ALA A 364 10.47 -17.82 24.30
CA ALA A 364 11.29 -17.69 25.50
C ALA A 364 11.51 -19.04 26.21
#